data_AF-A0A2V8MTJ3-F1
#
_entry.id   AF-A0A2V8MTJ3-F1
#
_cell.length_a   1.000
_cell.length_b   1.000
_cell.length_c   1.000
_cell.angle_alpha   90.00
_cell.angle_beta   90.00
_cell.angle_gamma   90.00
#
_symmetry.space_group_name_H-M   'P 1'
#
loop_
_entity.id
_entity.type
_entity.pdbx_description
1 polymer ?
#
loop_
_entity_poly.entity_id
_entity_poly.type
_entity_poly.pdbx_seq_one_letter_code
_entity_poly.pdbx_strand_id
1 'polypeptide(L)'
;MLGYRPKSLSYKFDFLIYIVPRFFASPVLFFLLLLAPFNALTQTSNQVARKFDEFGDALMTDIKARADNFAVELQNEPAAKGFIIVYHSRRDLPGISNRYAIRVKDYLVNPRGVEKERVVTVDGGEADCLAYVFWIVPSGTAPKPRYDAYQRNYTDPDAARKIDEYGYAVKNKRRRRDSVDYPTRADLLETFATELRREKRSFAYIVAYAHFSRTPLAVADEDYDVYYERRIDPPGTAVNELRLEKNALVKIYGVAPSRIRLIDGGYRKWRGLELWIVPRGEHPPIPTPNSFPPTGTRSKK
;
A
#
# COMPACT_ATOMS: atom_id res chain seq x y z
N MET A 1 69.37 12.84 -0.04
CA MET A 1 68.24 12.04 -0.56
C MET A 1 68.80 10.69 -1.00
N LEU A 2 68.13 9.60 -0.60
CA LEU A 2 68.56 8.18 -0.62
C LEU A 2 69.76 7.82 0.31
N GLY A 3 69.58 6.75 1.09
CA GLY A 3 70.56 6.19 2.03
C GLY A 3 69.84 5.53 3.23
N TYR A 4 69.30 4.31 3.12
CA TYR A 4 69.94 2.99 3.17
C TYR A 4 70.34 2.53 4.61
N ARG A 5 69.78 1.38 5.02
CA ARG A 5 69.94 0.65 6.30
C ARG A 5 71.36 0.07 6.50
N PRO A 6 71.78 -0.35 7.73
CA PRO A 6 71.56 -1.73 8.25
C PRO A 6 71.24 -1.80 9.78
N LYS A 7 70.44 -2.75 10.32
CA LYS A 7 70.77 -4.08 10.93
C LYS A 7 72.02 -4.03 11.87
N SER A 8 72.10 -4.59 13.08
CA SER A 8 71.32 -5.54 13.90
C SER A 8 72.09 -5.86 15.22
N LEU A 9 71.47 -6.59 16.17
CA LEU A 9 72.03 -7.26 17.37
C LEU A 9 72.51 -6.35 18.52
N SER A 10 72.54 -6.71 19.81
CA SER A 10 71.99 -7.78 20.67
C SER A 10 72.56 -7.52 22.09
N TYR A 11 71.94 -8.12 23.11
CA TYR A 11 72.49 -8.51 24.43
C TYR A 11 72.33 -7.62 25.68
N LYS A 12 71.52 -8.21 26.60
CA LYS A 12 71.74 -8.49 28.04
C LYS A 12 71.89 -7.35 29.05
N PHE A 13 71.01 -7.38 30.05
CA PHE A 13 71.41 -7.34 31.47
C PHE A 13 70.43 -8.20 32.29
N ASP A 14 70.94 -9.30 32.85
CA ASP A 14 70.36 -10.05 33.96
C ASP A 14 71.04 -9.60 35.28
N PHE A 15 70.40 -9.90 36.42
CA PHE A 15 70.81 -9.92 37.85
C PHE A 15 69.71 -9.19 38.66
N LEU A 16 69.12 -9.67 39.76
CA LEU A 16 69.20 -10.92 40.53
C LEU A 16 68.08 -10.86 41.61
N ILE A 17 67.22 -11.90 41.65
CA ILE A 17 66.69 -12.65 42.81
C ILE A 17 66.48 -11.94 44.17
N TYR A 18 65.25 -12.00 44.72
CA TYR A 18 65.01 -12.46 46.10
C TYR A 18 63.67 -13.20 46.25
N ILE A 19 63.68 -14.15 47.19
CA ILE A 19 62.89 -15.37 47.32
C ILE A 19 61.74 -15.19 48.35
N VAL A 20 60.49 -15.58 47.96
CA VAL A 20 59.48 -16.49 48.59
C VAL A 20 59.25 -16.34 50.13
N PRO A 21 57.99 -16.26 50.66
CA PRO A 21 57.12 -17.44 50.70
C PRO A 21 55.61 -17.29 50.45
N ARG A 22 55.07 -18.40 49.91
CA ARG A 22 53.67 -18.77 49.78
C ARG A 22 53.00 -18.91 51.15
N PHE A 23 51.81 -18.33 51.30
CA PHE A 23 50.81 -18.83 52.24
C PHE A 23 49.51 -19.14 51.49
N PHE A 24 49.06 -20.38 51.67
CA PHE A 24 47.76 -20.91 51.29
C PHE A 24 46.63 -20.21 52.06
N ALA A 25 45.53 -19.84 51.38
CA ALA A 25 44.15 -20.05 51.81
C ALA A 25 43.17 -19.28 50.90
N SER A 26 42.29 -20.00 50.21
CA SER A 26 40.98 -19.52 49.73
C SER A 26 39.92 -20.00 50.76
N PRO A 27 38.66 -19.53 50.85
CA PRO A 27 37.91 -18.54 50.04
C PRO A 27 37.16 -17.52 50.96
N VAL A 28 36.11 -16.87 50.46
CA VAL A 28 35.06 -16.09 51.16
C VAL A 28 35.16 -14.56 51.00
N LEU A 29 34.03 -14.01 50.55
CA LEU A 29 33.66 -12.59 50.56
C LEU A 29 34.25 -11.68 49.46
N PHE A 30 33.84 -11.90 48.21
CA PHE A 30 33.75 -10.79 47.25
C PHE A 30 32.30 -10.67 46.72
N PHE A 31 31.53 -9.87 47.45
CA PHE A 31 30.47 -8.99 46.97
C PHE A 31 29.47 -9.54 45.94
N LEU A 32 28.46 -10.23 46.47
CA LEU A 32 27.11 -10.38 45.92
C LEU A 32 26.37 -9.01 45.99
N LEU A 33 26.42 -8.22 44.92
CA LEU A 33 25.63 -6.99 44.64
C LEU A 33 25.78 -6.76 43.12
N LEU A 34 24.82 -6.85 42.20
CA LEU A 34 23.36 -6.79 42.20
C LEU A 34 22.88 -7.67 41.03
N LEU A 35 22.47 -8.92 41.29
CA LEU A 35 21.50 -9.59 40.42
C LEU A 35 20.12 -9.17 40.92
N ALA A 36 19.74 -7.93 40.64
CA ALA A 36 18.31 -7.63 40.61
C ALA A 36 17.77 -8.44 39.43
N PRO A 37 16.86 -9.42 39.63
CA PRO A 37 16.05 -9.84 38.51
C PRO A 37 15.34 -8.56 38.07
N PHE A 38 15.59 -8.15 36.82
CA PHE A 38 14.66 -7.30 36.10
C PHE A 38 13.38 -8.13 35.98
N ASN A 39 12.63 -8.22 37.08
CA ASN A 39 11.21 -8.47 37.05
C ASN A 39 10.64 -7.21 36.40
N ALA A 40 10.83 -7.09 35.08
CA ALA A 40 9.78 -6.55 34.26
C ALA A 40 8.59 -7.44 34.62
N LEU A 41 7.80 -6.98 35.58
CA LEU A 41 6.39 -7.26 35.59
C LEU A 41 5.99 -6.92 34.16
N THR A 42 5.88 -7.95 33.32
CA THR A 42 4.98 -7.92 32.18
C THR A 42 3.65 -7.62 32.83
N GLN A 43 3.38 -6.31 32.97
CA GLN A 43 2.07 -5.79 33.28
C GLN A 43 1.26 -6.35 32.13
N THR A 44 0.61 -7.48 32.39
CA THR A 44 -0.33 -8.09 31.49
C THR A 44 -1.49 -7.14 31.59
N SER A 45 -1.35 -6.01 30.89
CA SER A 45 -2.36 -4.99 30.86
C SER A 45 -3.56 -5.75 30.35
N ASN A 46 -4.59 -5.82 31.18
CA ASN A 46 -5.88 -6.40 30.81
C ASN A 46 -6.57 -5.42 29.84
N GLN A 47 -5.80 -4.87 28.91
CA GLN A 47 -6.27 -3.94 27.91
C GLN A 47 -7.00 -4.79 26.88
N VAL A 48 -8.30 -4.62 26.89
CA VAL A 48 -9.19 -5.17 25.87
C VAL A 48 -9.06 -4.29 24.63
N ALA A 49 -9.15 -4.89 23.44
CA ALA A 49 -9.24 -4.14 22.20
C ALA A 49 -10.28 -3.02 22.30
N ARG A 50 -9.90 -1.80 21.93
CA ARG A 50 -10.76 -0.61 22.04
C ARG A 50 -10.84 0.16 20.73
N LYS A 51 -12.02 0.69 20.46
CA LYS A 51 -12.23 1.62 19.35
C LYS A 51 -11.58 2.95 19.71
N PHE A 52 -10.69 3.41 18.85
CA PHE A 52 -9.99 4.68 19.03
C PHE A 52 -10.79 5.83 18.41
N ASP A 53 -11.25 5.65 17.18
CA ASP A 53 -11.99 6.67 16.44
C ASP A 53 -12.96 6.01 15.45
N GLU A 54 -14.03 6.73 15.10
CA GLU A 54 -15.00 6.36 14.07
C GLU A 54 -15.54 7.62 13.39
N PHE A 55 -15.49 7.65 12.07
CA PHE A 55 -15.93 8.80 11.29
C PHE A 55 -16.38 8.40 9.89
N GLY A 56 -17.26 9.20 9.28
CA GLY A 56 -17.77 8.99 7.92
C GLY A 56 -16.83 9.55 6.84
N ASP A 57 -17.41 9.96 5.72
CA ASP A 57 -16.68 10.59 4.63
C ASP A 57 -16.01 11.89 5.11
N ALA A 58 -14.71 12.01 4.86
CA ALA A 58 -13.88 13.08 5.35
C ALA A 58 -12.81 13.45 4.32
N LEU A 59 -12.41 14.73 4.31
CA LEU A 59 -11.32 15.18 3.46
C LEU A 59 -10.01 14.51 3.90
N MET A 60 -9.12 14.25 2.94
CA MET A 60 -7.83 13.59 3.23
C MET A 60 -7.00 14.34 4.28
N THR A 61 -7.12 15.66 4.38
CA THR A 61 -6.49 16.46 5.43
C THR A 61 -7.00 16.08 6.83
N ASP A 62 -8.30 15.84 6.98
CA ASP A 62 -8.92 15.48 8.25
C ASP A 62 -8.60 14.02 8.60
N ILE A 63 -8.60 13.13 7.60
CA ILE A 63 -8.18 11.74 7.76
C ILE A 63 -6.74 11.68 8.29
N LYS A 64 -5.84 12.51 7.74
CA LYS A 64 -4.44 12.61 8.21
C LYS A 64 -4.36 13.09 9.66
N ALA A 65 -5.06 14.17 10.01
CA ALA A 65 -5.07 14.67 11.38
C ALA A 65 -5.57 13.62 12.39
N ARG A 66 -6.56 12.81 12.01
CA ARG A 66 -7.03 11.68 12.83
C ARG A 66 -6.02 10.54 12.91
N ALA A 67 -5.37 10.23 11.79
CA ALA A 67 -4.27 9.26 11.74
C ALA A 67 -3.06 9.71 12.59
N ASP A 68 -2.84 11.02 12.75
CA ASP A 68 -1.79 11.58 13.61
C ASP A 68 -2.03 11.21 15.08
N ASN A 69 -3.26 11.46 15.55
CA ASN A 69 -3.67 11.11 16.90
C ASN A 69 -3.59 9.60 17.12
N PHE A 70 -3.97 8.82 16.10
CA PHE A 70 -3.86 7.37 16.14
C PHE A 70 -2.41 6.88 16.21
N ALA A 71 -1.49 7.51 15.46
CA ALA A 71 -0.07 7.19 15.52
C ALA A 71 0.54 7.47 16.90
N VAL A 72 0.20 8.61 17.51
CA VAL A 72 0.62 8.95 18.89
C VAL A 72 0.20 7.85 19.86
N GLU A 73 -1.04 7.38 19.74
CA GLU A 73 -1.55 6.35 20.64
C GLU A 73 -0.87 4.99 20.44
N LEU A 74 -0.57 4.61 19.19
CA LEU A 74 0.23 3.40 18.90
C LEU A 74 1.68 3.52 19.38
N GLN A 75 2.25 4.72 19.45
CA GLN A 75 3.57 4.94 20.02
C GLN A 75 3.54 4.80 21.56
N ASN A 76 2.47 5.24 22.21
CA ASN A 76 2.26 5.07 23.64
C ASN A 76 2.02 3.59 24.04
N GLU A 77 1.44 2.79 23.16
CA GLU A 77 1.17 1.37 23.38
C GLU A 77 2.01 0.47 22.45
N PRO A 78 3.33 0.30 22.67
CA PRO A 78 4.24 -0.36 21.72
C PRO A 78 3.91 -1.84 21.43
N ALA A 79 3.23 -2.52 22.37
CA ALA A 79 2.79 -3.90 22.19
C ALA A 79 1.44 -4.03 21.44
N ALA A 80 0.73 -2.92 21.19
CA ALA A 80 -0.55 -2.93 20.51
C ALA A 80 -0.40 -2.87 18.98
N LYS A 81 -1.41 -3.39 18.28
CA LYS A 81 -1.60 -3.22 16.84
C LYS A 81 -2.72 -2.22 16.57
N GLY A 82 -2.53 -1.40 15.54
CA GLY A 82 -3.55 -0.53 15.00
C GLY A 82 -4.31 -1.22 13.88
N PHE A 83 -5.63 -1.28 13.97
CA PHE A 83 -6.49 -1.78 12.90
C PHE A 83 -7.21 -0.59 12.25
N ILE A 84 -7.15 -0.55 10.92
CA ILE A 84 -7.82 0.43 10.07
C ILE A 84 -8.91 -0.33 9.31
N ILE A 85 -10.17 -0.12 9.68
CA ILE A 85 -11.32 -0.68 8.98
C ILE A 85 -11.93 0.43 8.16
N VAL A 86 -12.14 0.20 6.86
CA VAL A 86 -12.83 1.15 6.00
C VAL A 86 -14.01 0.45 5.36
N TYR A 87 -15.19 1.07 5.45
CA TYR A 87 -16.42 0.65 4.81
C TYR A 87 -16.66 1.51 3.59
N HIS A 88 -17.20 0.95 2.52
CA HIS A 88 -17.61 1.69 1.33
C HIS A 88 -19.14 1.83 1.28
N SER A 89 -19.65 2.87 0.62
CA SER A 89 -21.09 2.97 0.39
C SER A 89 -21.55 2.02 -0.71
N ARG A 90 -22.87 1.81 -0.81
CA ARG A 90 -23.52 1.12 -1.94
C ARG A 90 -23.20 1.71 -3.31
N ARG A 91 -22.87 3.00 -3.36
CA ARG A 91 -22.61 3.73 -4.62
C ARG A 91 -21.14 3.70 -4.99
N ASP A 92 -20.28 3.25 -4.08
CA ASP A 92 -18.86 3.19 -4.31
C ASP A 92 -18.45 1.86 -4.94
N LEU A 93 -17.29 1.86 -5.59
CA LEU A 93 -16.65 0.62 -6.01
C LEU A 93 -16.12 -0.13 -4.77
N PRO A 94 -16.31 -1.46 -4.67
CA PRO A 94 -15.86 -2.27 -3.53
C PRO A 94 -14.38 -2.09 -3.17
N GLY A 95 -13.51 -1.81 -4.14
CA GLY A 95 -12.08 -1.57 -3.93
C GLY A 95 -11.77 -0.26 -3.21
N ILE A 96 -12.72 0.70 -3.15
CA ILE A 96 -12.48 2.02 -2.55
C ILE A 96 -12.06 1.90 -1.08
N SER A 97 -12.71 1.03 -0.31
CA SER A 97 -12.43 0.84 1.12
C SER A 97 -10.98 0.41 1.31
N ASN A 98 -10.55 -0.59 0.55
CA ASN A 98 -9.17 -1.07 0.54
C ASN A 98 -8.18 0.04 0.16
N ARG A 99 -8.47 0.81 -0.90
CA ARG A 99 -7.61 1.94 -1.29
C ARG A 99 -7.42 2.94 -0.17
N TYR A 100 -8.49 3.33 0.50
CA TYR A 100 -8.41 4.29 1.60
C TYR A 100 -7.73 3.68 2.84
N ALA A 101 -7.97 2.41 3.14
CA ALA A 101 -7.29 1.72 4.23
C ALA A 101 -5.77 1.68 4.00
N ILE A 102 -5.34 1.35 2.77
CA ILE A 102 -3.93 1.36 2.36
C ILE A 102 -3.34 2.77 2.47
N ARG A 103 -4.05 3.82 2.01
CA ARG A 103 -3.58 5.21 2.14
C ARG A 103 -3.31 5.60 3.60
N VAL A 104 -4.23 5.27 4.51
CA VAL A 104 -4.05 5.56 5.94
C VAL A 104 -2.88 4.76 6.49
N LYS A 105 -2.75 3.47 6.13
CA LYS A 105 -1.60 2.65 6.53
C LYS A 105 -0.28 3.24 6.04
N ASP A 106 -0.18 3.61 4.78
CA ASP A 106 1.02 4.21 4.19
C ASP A 106 1.38 5.52 4.88
N TYR A 107 0.38 6.32 5.26
CA TYR A 107 0.58 7.55 6.02
C TYR A 107 1.11 7.29 7.45
N LEU A 108 0.60 6.26 8.14
CA LEU A 108 1.10 5.86 9.46
C LEU A 108 2.53 5.29 9.40
N VAL A 109 2.83 4.50 8.36
CA VAL A 109 4.14 3.83 8.23
C VAL A 109 5.21 4.82 7.77
N ASN A 110 4.95 5.57 6.70
CA ASN A 110 5.99 6.35 6.05
C ASN A 110 6.20 7.72 6.75
N PRO A 111 5.22 8.64 6.78
CA PRO A 111 5.33 9.89 7.54
C PRO A 111 5.45 9.73 9.07
N ARG A 112 4.75 8.77 9.69
CA ARG A 112 4.67 8.68 11.16
C ARG A 112 5.56 7.61 11.79
N GLY A 113 6.22 6.77 10.99
CA GLY A 113 7.19 5.79 11.47
C GLY A 113 6.59 4.67 12.32
N VAL A 114 5.29 4.41 12.22
CA VAL A 114 4.69 3.22 12.85
C VAL A 114 5.16 1.99 12.11
N GLU A 115 5.61 0.96 12.84
CA GLU A 115 6.06 -0.29 12.22
C GLU A 115 4.96 -0.91 11.34
N LYS A 116 5.31 -1.33 10.12
CA LYS A 116 4.35 -1.81 9.10
C LYS A 116 3.53 -3.00 9.59
N GLU A 117 4.15 -3.87 10.37
CA GLU A 117 3.58 -5.10 10.94
C GLU A 117 2.58 -4.80 12.08
N ARG A 118 2.65 -3.59 12.66
CA ARG A 118 1.74 -3.11 13.70
C ARG A 118 0.48 -2.47 13.13
N VAL A 119 0.42 -2.19 11.83
CA VAL A 119 -0.76 -1.60 11.16
C VAL A 119 -1.46 -2.63 10.27
N VAL A 120 -2.69 -2.98 10.61
CA VAL A 120 -3.52 -3.95 9.89
C VAL A 120 -4.67 -3.22 9.19
N THR A 121 -4.82 -3.42 7.89
CA THR A 121 -5.95 -2.90 7.12
C THR A 121 -7.01 -3.98 6.95
N VAL A 122 -8.28 -3.59 7.08
CA VAL A 122 -9.43 -4.48 6.94
C VAL A 122 -10.46 -3.81 6.03
N ASP A 123 -10.94 -4.56 5.05
CA ASP A 123 -12.13 -4.18 4.30
C ASP A 123 -13.36 -4.40 5.20
N GLY A 124 -14.02 -3.31 5.56
CA GLY A 124 -15.24 -3.34 6.36
C GLY A 124 -16.45 -3.85 5.58
N GLY A 125 -16.35 -3.88 4.25
CA GLY A 125 -17.49 -4.15 3.36
C GLY A 125 -18.38 -2.92 3.18
N GLU A 126 -19.66 -3.15 2.99
CA GLU A 126 -20.64 -2.10 2.70
C GLU A 126 -21.18 -1.43 3.98
N ALA A 127 -21.42 -0.12 3.90
CA ALA A 127 -22.18 0.66 4.88
C ALA A 127 -23.05 1.71 4.15
N ASP A 128 -23.82 2.50 4.91
CA ASP A 128 -24.68 3.56 4.33
C ASP A 128 -23.86 4.68 3.66
N CYS A 129 -22.63 4.92 4.11
CA CYS A 129 -21.67 5.86 3.55
C CYS A 129 -20.22 5.35 3.72
N LEU A 130 -19.27 5.98 3.03
CA LEU A 130 -17.84 5.75 3.27
C LEU A 130 -17.54 6.04 4.75
N ALA A 131 -16.95 5.09 5.46
CA ALA A 131 -16.71 5.22 6.90
C ALA A 131 -15.40 4.54 7.32
N TYR A 132 -14.80 5.05 8.38
CA TYR A 132 -13.53 4.62 8.93
C TYR A 132 -13.73 4.25 10.39
N VAL A 133 -13.12 3.15 10.81
CA VAL A 133 -13.08 2.76 12.21
C VAL A 133 -11.65 2.36 12.55
N PHE A 134 -11.06 3.07 13.50
CA PHE A 134 -9.71 2.80 13.98
C PHE A 134 -9.80 2.09 15.33
N TRP A 135 -9.04 1.00 15.47
CA TRP A 135 -8.98 0.21 16.70
C TRP A 135 -7.54 0.07 17.18
N ILE A 136 -7.38 0.06 18.49
CA ILE A 136 -6.12 -0.29 19.16
C ILE A 136 -6.32 -1.62 19.86
N VAL A 137 -5.43 -2.53 19.55
CA VAL A 137 -5.58 -3.94 19.84
C VAL A 137 -4.32 -4.45 20.53
N PRO A 138 -4.35 -4.63 21.85
CA PRO A 138 -3.25 -5.18 22.61
C PRO A 138 -2.91 -6.62 22.18
N SER A 139 -1.62 -6.97 22.22
CA SER A 139 -1.15 -8.31 21.86
C SER A 139 -1.90 -9.40 22.64
N GLY A 140 -2.42 -10.40 21.93
CA GLY A 140 -3.19 -11.52 22.51
C GLY A 140 -4.71 -11.37 22.44
N THR A 141 -5.24 -10.21 22.03
CA THR A 141 -6.66 -10.03 21.70
C THR A 141 -6.79 -9.66 20.23
N ALA A 142 -7.75 -10.23 19.49
CA ALA A 142 -8.07 -9.79 18.13
C ALA A 142 -9.49 -9.22 18.14
N PRO A 143 -9.74 -8.02 17.57
CA PRO A 143 -11.08 -7.48 17.48
C PRO A 143 -11.90 -8.38 16.56
N LYS A 144 -13.13 -8.68 16.97
CA LYS A 144 -14.11 -9.27 16.07
C LYS A 144 -14.67 -8.13 15.20
N PRO A 145 -14.67 -8.24 13.86
CA PRO A 145 -15.37 -7.28 13.01
C PRO A 145 -16.83 -7.12 13.46
N ARG A 146 -17.40 -5.92 13.33
CA ARG A 146 -18.84 -5.69 13.54
C ARG A 146 -19.62 -6.64 12.64
N TYR A 147 -20.40 -7.55 13.21
CA TYR A 147 -21.27 -8.47 12.48
C TYR A 147 -22.57 -7.79 11.98
N ASP A 148 -22.95 -6.66 12.59
CA ASP A 148 -24.19 -5.91 12.34
C ASP A 148 -24.11 -4.96 11.14
N ALA A 149 -22.91 -4.61 10.67
CA ALA A 149 -22.71 -3.87 9.42
C ALA A 149 -22.83 -4.78 8.17
N TYR A 150 -22.82 -6.10 8.33
CA TYR A 150 -22.96 -7.03 7.21
C TYR A 150 -24.44 -7.28 6.89
N GLN A 151 -25.00 -6.53 5.95
CA GLN A 151 -26.15 -7.04 5.21
C GLN A 151 -25.71 -8.20 4.31
N ARG A 152 -25.72 -9.44 4.86
CA ARG A 152 -25.45 -10.68 4.12
C ARG A 152 -26.55 -11.08 3.14
N ASN A 153 -27.69 -10.40 3.18
CA ASN A 153 -28.88 -10.77 2.41
C ASN A 153 -29.10 -9.87 1.19
N TYR A 154 -28.02 -9.34 0.60
CA TYR A 154 -28.12 -8.65 -0.68
C TYR A 154 -27.63 -9.56 -1.80
N THR A 155 -28.55 -9.92 -2.69
CA THR A 155 -28.24 -10.54 -3.98
C THR A 155 -27.68 -9.43 -4.86
N ASP A 156 -26.37 -9.42 -5.08
CA ASP A 156 -25.72 -8.50 -6.02
C ASP A 156 -26.41 -8.64 -7.39
N PRO A 157 -27.11 -7.60 -7.89
CA PRO A 157 -27.90 -7.71 -9.12
C PRO A 157 -27.01 -7.87 -10.36
N ASP A 158 -25.73 -7.49 -10.28
CA ASP A 158 -24.76 -7.67 -11.35
C ASP A 158 -23.73 -8.72 -10.95
N ALA A 159 -23.85 -9.91 -11.52
CA ALA A 159 -22.87 -10.96 -11.32
C ALA A 159 -21.45 -10.49 -11.73
N ALA A 160 -21.33 -9.61 -12.73
CA ALA A 160 -20.07 -8.97 -13.13
C ALA A 160 -19.77 -7.69 -12.32
N ARG A 161 -18.83 -7.76 -11.37
CA ARG A 161 -18.55 -6.66 -10.44
C ARG A 161 -17.25 -5.93 -10.75
N LYS A 162 -17.30 -4.60 -10.94
CA LYS A 162 -16.11 -3.74 -10.99
C LYS A 162 -15.57 -3.60 -9.56
N ILE A 163 -14.38 -4.11 -9.31
CA ILE A 163 -13.70 -4.02 -8.01
C ILE A 163 -13.05 -2.65 -7.87
N ASP A 164 -12.29 -2.20 -8.86
CA ASP A 164 -11.48 -1.01 -8.72
C ASP A 164 -11.33 -0.28 -10.06
N GLU A 165 -10.97 1.00 -9.98
CA GLU A 165 -10.64 1.85 -11.11
C GLU A 165 -9.61 2.90 -10.69
N TYR A 166 -8.49 2.98 -11.40
CA TYR A 166 -7.40 3.90 -11.09
C TYR A 166 -6.65 4.41 -12.32
N GLY A 167 -6.02 5.58 -12.18
CA GLY A 167 -5.24 6.19 -13.25
C GLY A 167 -3.80 5.67 -13.31
N TYR A 168 -3.26 5.53 -14.53
CA TYR A 168 -1.86 5.15 -14.74
C TYR A 168 -1.08 6.22 -15.51
N ALA A 169 0.23 6.29 -15.30
CA ALA A 169 1.11 7.26 -15.94
C ALA A 169 2.02 6.58 -16.97
N VAL A 170 2.19 7.19 -18.14
CA VAL A 170 3.32 6.88 -19.03
C VAL A 170 4.59 7.41 -18.34
N LYS A 171 5.66 6.61 -18.31
CA LYS A 171 6.90 6.77 -17.51
C LYS A 171 7.67 8.11 -17.63
N ASN A 172 7.13 9.13 -18.30
CA ASN A 172 7.84 10.38 -18.62
C ASN A 172 7.47 11.62 -17.79
N LYS A 173 6.79 11.48 -16.65
CA LYS A 173 6.66 12.61 -15.71
C LYS A 173 7.37 12.29 -14.41
N ARG A 174 8.39 13.09 -14.10
CA ARG A 174 9.00 13.22 -12.77
C ARG A 174 7.85 13.30 -11.77
N ARG A 175 7.50 12.18 -11.11
CA ARG A 175 6.54 12.21 -10.01
C ARG A 175 7.13 13.18 -9.00
N ARG A 176 6.36 14.20 -8.61
CA ARG A 176 6.62 14.91 -7.36
C ARG A 176 6.77 13.81 -6.31
N ARG A 177 7.95 13.76 -5.67
CA ARG A 177 8.33 12.79 -4.65
C ARG A 177 7.36 12.81 -3.44
N ASP A 178 6.48 13.81 -3.41
CA ASP A 178 5.59 14.13 -2.29
C ASP A 178 4.17 13.53 -2.42
N SER A 179 3.87 12.79 -3.50
CA SER A 179 2.57 12.06 -3.61
C SER A 179 2.62 10.72 -2.85
N VAL A 180 2.84 10.80 -1.53
CA VAL A 180 2.76 9.66 -0.59
C VAL A 180 1.30 9.21 -0.37
N ASP A 181 0.33 9.93 -0.94
CA ASP A 181 -1.10 9.80 -0.63
C ASP A 181 -1.90 8.86 -1.55
N TYR A 182 -1.25 8.12 -2.45
CA TYR A 182 -1.94 7.20 -3.38
C TYR A 182 -1.41 5.77 -3.24
N PRO A 183 -2.29 4.75 -3.12
CA PRO A 183 -1.89 3.35 -3.12
C PRO A 183 -1.01 3.09 -4.34
N THR A 184 0.05 2.31 -4.15
CA THR A 184 0.87 1.93 -5.28
C THR A 184 0.08 0.98 -6.15
N ARG A 185 0.49 0.89 -7.42
CA ARG A 185 -0.04 -0.12 -8.35
C ARG A 185 0.06 -1.53 -7.77
N ALA A 186 1.11 -1.84 -7.01
CA ALA A 186 1.29 -3.15 -6.41
C ALA A 186 0.19 -3.45 -5.37
N ASP A 187 -0.15 -2.47 -4.53
CA ASP A 187 -1.16 -2.67 -3.49
C ASP A 187 -2.54 -2.96 -4.09
N LEU A 188 -2.90 -2.25 -5.17
CA LEU A 188 -4.18 -2.44 -5.87
C LEU A 188 -4.30 -3.84 -6.49
N LEU A 189 -3.23 -4.32 -7.13
CA LEU A 189 -3.21 -5.66 -7.74
C LEU A 189 -3.20 -6.77 -6.69
N GLU A 190 -2.55 -6.56 -5.55
CA GLU A 190 -2.55 -7.53 -4.45
C GLU A 190 -3.96 -7.72 -3.88
N THR A 191 -4.67 -6.62 -3.61
CA THR A 191 -6.06 -6.65 -3.17
C THR A 191 -6.93 -7.36 -4.19
N PHE A 192 -6.83 -6.98 -5.47
CA PHE A 192 -7.60 -7.61 -6.54
C PHE A 192 -7.33 -9.11 -6.68
N ALA A 193 -6.07 -9.53 -6.61
CA ALA A 193 -5.70 -10.95 -6.64
C ALA A 193 -6.23 -11.72 -5.41
N THR A 194 -6.30 -11.08 -4.25
CA THR A 194 -6.86 -11.66 -3.03
C THR A 194 -8.36 -11.89 -3.17
N GLU A 195 -9.10 -10.91 -3.68
CA GLU A 195 -10.53 -11.05 -3.94
C GLU A 195 -10.81 -12.12 -5.01
N LEU A 196 -10.03 -12.16 -6.10
CA LEU A 196 -10.18 -13.19 -7.13
C LEU A 196 -9.91 -14.61 -6.61
N ARG A 197 -9.05 -14.78 -5.60
CA ARG A 197 -8.80 -16.08 -4.94
C ARG A 197 -10.00 -16.54 -4.12
N ARG A 198 -10.74 -15.62 -3.51
CA ARG A 198 -11.99 -15.91 -2.79
C ARG A 198 -13.07 -16.38 -3.80
N GLU A 199 -13.14 -15.72 -4.94
CA GLU A 199 -14.09 -15.99 -6.02
C GLU A 199 -13.62 -17.09 -6.99
N LYS A 200 -13.53 -18.34 -6.51
CA LYS A 200 -12.88 -19.46 -7.24
C LYS A 200 -13.42 -19.72 -8.66
N ARG A 201 -14.68 -19.37 -8.94
CA ARG A 201 -15.36 -19.63 -10.23
C ARG A 201 -15.42 -18.41 -11.14
N SER A 202 -14.68 -17.35 -10.82
CA SER A 202 -14.73 -16.09 -11.58
C SER A 202 -13.46 -15.87 -12.41
N PHE A 203 -13.58 -15.01 -13.42
CA PHE A 203 -12.48 -14.46 -14.20
C PHE A 203 -12.13 -13.05 -13.74
N ALA A 204 -10.86 -12.73 -13.76
CA ALA A 204 -10.40 -11.35 -13.70
C ALA A 204 -10.48 -10.73 -15.09
N TYR A 205 -11.23 -9.65 -15.22
CA TYR A 205 -11.20 -8.79 -16.40
C TYR A 205 -10.44 -7.51 -16.07
N ILE A 206 -9.50 -7.15 -16.93
CA ILE A 206 -8.71 -5.92 -16.83
C ILE A 206 -9.01 -5.10 -18.07
N VAL A 207 -9.54 -3.89 -17.87
CA VAL A 207 -9.82 -2.95 -18.95
C VAL A 207 -8.86 -1.78 -18.84
N ALA A 208 -8.12 -1.46 -19.89
CA ALA A 208 -7.23 -0.30 -19.89
C ALA A 208 -7.63 0.70 -20.97
N TYR A 209 -7.47 1.99 -20.67
CA TYR A 209 -7.82 3.10 -21.55
C TYR A 209 -6.62 4.02 -21.73
N ALA A 210 -6.28 4.32 -22.98
CA ALA A 210 -5.29 5.30 -23.36
C ALA A 210 -5.86 6.73 -23.23
N HIS A 211 -5.00 7.74 -23.14
CA HIS A 211 -5.42 9.14 -23.03
C HIS A 211 -5.79 9.77 -24.37
N PHE A 212 -6.90 10.48 -24.39
CA PHE A 212 -7.33 11.40 -25.45
C PHE A 212 -7.94 12.66 -24.82
N SER A 213 -7.35 13.82 -25.10
CA SER A 213 -7.94 15.12 -24.77
C SER A 213 -7.96 16.04 -25.99
N ARG A 214 -8.98 16.90 -26.02
CA ARG A 214 -9.12 18.00 -26.98
C ARG A 214 -9.31 19.28 -26.15
N THR A 215 -8.26 20.07 -26.01
CA THR A 215 -8.27 21.28 -25.18
C THR A 215 -8.43 22.49 -26.10
N PRO A 216 -9.42 23.36 -25.92
CA PRO A 216 -9.51 24.59 -26.69
C PRO A 216 -8.30 25.47 -26.36
N LEU A 217 -7.62 25.95 -27.39
CA LEU A 217 -6.63 27.01 -27.30
C LEU A 217 -7.39 28.31 -27.56
N ALA A 218 -7.57 29.12 -26.52
CA ALA A 218 -8.06 30.47 -26.72
C ALA A 218 -6.98 31.25 -27.47
N VAL A 219 -7.28 31.65 -28.70
CA VAL A 219 -6.47 32.60 -29.44
C VAL A 219 -7.10 33.96 -29.21
N ALA A 220 -6.30 34.92 -28.72
CA ALA A 220 -6.72 36.30 -28.59
C ALA A 220 -6.65 36.96 -29.97
N ASP A 221 -7.61 36.66 -30.83
CA ASP A 221 -7.82 37.36 -32.10
C ASP A 221 -9.30 37.71 -32.24
N GLU A 222 -9.58 38.79 -32.97
CA GLU A 222 -10.90 39.41 -33.07
C GLU A 222 -11.96 38.49 -33.74
N ASP A 223 -11.53 37.38 -34.35
CA ASP A 223 -12.36 36.46 -35.14
C ASP A 223 -12.91 35.22 -34.39
N TYR A 224 -12.73 35.10 -33.06
CA TYR A 224 -13.28 33.99 -32.24
C TYR A 224 -12.96 32.56 -32.73
N ASP A 225 -11.92 32.35 -33.52
CA ASP A 225 -11.54 31.02 -33.98
C ASP A 225 -11.04 30.14 -32.81
N VAL A 226 -11.78 29.07 -32.51
CA VAL A 226 -11.42 28.11 -31.45
C VAL A 226 -10.56 26.99 -32.03
N TYR A 227 -9.25 27.11 -31.85
CA TYR A 227 -8.31 26.02 -32.13
C TYR A 227 -8.34 24.99 -31.01
N TYR A 228 -7.99 23.74 -31.30
CA TYR A 228 -7.93 22.70 -30.28
C TYR A 228 -6.58 21.98 -30.30
N GLU A 229 -5.90 21.95 -29.16
CA GLU A 229 -4.78 21.06 -28.94
C GLU A 229 -5.31 19.63 -28.74
N ARG A 230 -4.97 18.72 -29.65
CA ARG A 230 -5.29 17.29 -29.53
C ARG A 230 -4.11 16.57 -28.91
N ARG A 231 -4.32 15.98 -27.72
CA ARG A 231 -3.33 15.11 -27.07
C ARG A 231 -3.86 13.69 -27.06
N ILE A 232 -3.20 12.83 -27.79
CA ILE A 232 -3.58 11.44 -27.97
C ILE A 232 -2.38 10.54 -27.66
N ASP A 233 -2.61 9.51 -26.86
CA ASP A 233 -1.59 8.50 -26.64
C ASP A 233 -1.37 7.67 -27.91
N PRO A 234 -0.15 7.13 -28.13
CA PRO A 234 0.08 6.24 -29.26
C PRO A 234 -0.82 5.00 -29.20
N PRO A 235 -1.23 4.46 -30.36
CA PRO A 235 -1.87 3.15 -30.43
C PRO A 235 -1.07 2.09 -29.67
N GLY A 236 -1.77 1.18 -28.99
CA GLY A 236 -1.16 0.13 -28.18
C GLY A 236 -0.73 0.57 -26.77
N THR A 237 -0.93 1.83 -26.37
CA THR A 237 -0.67 2.29 -24.99
C THR A 237 -1.47 1.47 -23.95
N ALA A 238 -2.77 1.29 -24.18
CA ALA A 238 -3.62 0.44 -23.32
C ALA A 238 -3.18 -1.02 -23.33
N VAL A 239 -2.92 -1.60 -24.52
CA VAL A 239 -2.43 -2.98 -24.67
C VAL A 239 -1.13 -3.22 -23.92
N ASN A 240 -0.20 -2.27 -23.97
CA ASN A 240 1.06 -2.36 -23.23
C ASN A 240 0.82 -2.36 -21.73
N GLU A 241 -0.09 -1.52 -21.22
CA GLU A 241 -0.44 -1.50 -19.80
C GLU A 241 -1.09 -2.81 -19.35
N LEU A 242 -2.04 -3.34 -20.13
CA LEU A 242 -2.68 -4.64 -19.87
C LEU A 242 -1.66 -5.77 -19.75
N ARG A 243 -0.63 -5.78 -20.62
CA ARG A 243 0.45 -6.78 -20.55
C ARG A 243 1.26 -6.66 -19.27
N LEU A 244 1.51 -5.44 -18.80
CA LEU A 244 2.21 -5.21 -17.54
C LEU A 244 1.38 -5.71 -16.35
N GLU A 245 0.07 -5.39 -16.30
CA GLU A 245 -0.79 -5.86 -15.20
C GLU A 245 -0.97 -7.37 -15.20
N LYS A 246 -1.19 -7.98 -16.36
CA LYS A 246 -1.25 -9.44 -16.48
C LYS A 246 0.04 -10.09 -15.97
N ASN A 247 1.19 -9.55 -16.34
CA ASN A 247 2.47 -10.09 -15.90
C ASN A 247 2.65 -9.99 -14.39
N ALA A 248 2.23 -8.89 -13.75
CA ALA A 248 2.27 -8.75 -12.31
C ALA A 248 1.34 -9.76 -11.62
N LEU A 249 0.08 -9.86 -12.05
CA LEU A 249 -0.89 -10.82 -11.51
C LEU A 249 -0.42 -12.27 -11.61
N VAL A 250 0.19 -12.65 -12.74
CA VAL A 250 0.70 -14.01 -12.94
C VAL A 250 1.98 -14.26 -12.14
N LYS A 251 2.99 -13.39 -12.29
CA LYS A 251 4.34 -13.68 -11.80
C LYS A 251 4.53 -13.33 -10.33
N ILE A 252 3.84 -12.31 -9.83
CA ILE A 252 3.99 -11.81 -8.46
C ILE A 252 2.87 -12.37 -7.58
N TYR A 253 1.62 -12.31 -8.05
CA TYR A 253 0.46 -12.69 -7.24
C TYR A 253 -0.08 -14.10 -7.50
N GLY A 254 0.56 -14.88 -8.39
CA GLY A 254 0.25 -16.28 -8.63
C GLY A 254 -1.14 -16.54 -9.22
N VAL A 255 -1.76 -15.53 -9.86
CA VAL A 255 -3.04 -15.70 -10.54
C VAL A 255 -2.83 -16.54 -11.80
N ALA A 256 -3.57 -17.64 -11.93
CA ALA A 256 -3.50 -18.49 -13.12
C ALA A 256 -3.77 -17.67 -14.40
N PRO A 257 -2.91 -17.70 -15.43
CA PRO A 257 -3.09 -16.91 -16.64
C PRO A 257 -4.43 -17.17 -17.35
N SER A 258 -4.96 -18.38 -17.24
CA SER A 258 -6.26 -18.80 -17.77
C SER A 258 -7.45 -18.12 -17.09
N ARG A 259 -7.26 -17.53 -15.90
CA ARG A 259 -8.28 -16.76 -15.18
C ARG A 259 -8.30 -15.28 -15.53
N ILE A 260 -7.37 -14.79 -16.36
CA ILE A 260 -7.26 -13.37 -16.69
C ILE A 260 -7.76 -13.13 -18.12
N ARG A 261 -8.54 -12.06 -18.31
CA ARG A 261 -9.03 -11.54 -19.58
C ARG A 261 -8.64 -10.07 -19.68
N LEU A 262 -8.13 -9.67 -20.85
CA LEU A 262 -7.65 -8.32 -21.10
C LEU A 262 -8.55 -7.67 -22.14
N ILE A 263 -8.97 -6.43 -21.90
CA ILE A 263 -9.79 -5.66 -22.81
C ILE A 263 -9.11 -4.30 -23.05
N ASP A 264 -8.83 -3.99 -24.31
CA ASP A 264 -8.49 -2.62 -24.71
C ASP A 264 -9.77 -1.81 -24.74
N GLY A 265 -9.92 -0.90 -23.78
CA GLY A 265 -11.08 -0.02 -23.67
C GLY A 265 -11.05 1.18 -24.62
N GLY A 266 -10.00 1.32 -25.43
CA GLY A 266 -9.82 2.45 -26.32
C GLY A 266 -9.28 3.67 -25.58
N TYR A 267 -9.92 4.83 -25.78
CA TYR A 267 -9.42 6.11 -25.32
C TYR A 267 -10.40 6.81 -24.39
N ARG A 268 -9.87 7.51 -23.38
CA ARG A 268 -10.61 8.32 -22.40
C ARG A 268 -9.93 9.66 -22.17
N LYS A 269 -10.63 10.61 -21.53
CA LYS A 269 -10.06 11.91 -21.08
C LYS A 269 -8.89 11.77 -20.11
N TRP A 270 -8.69 10.59 -19.54
CA TRP A 270 -7.58 10.25 -18.64
C TRP A 270 -7.20 8.78 -18.88
N ARG A 271 -5.95 8.42 -18.58
CA ARG A 271 -5.48 7.04 -18.67
C ARG A 271 -6.04 6.25 -17.52
N GLY A 272 -6.85 5.25 -17.77
CA GLY A 272 -7.55 4.53 -16.71
C GLY A 272 -7.43 3.04 -16.83
N LEU A 273 -7.44 2.38 -15.68
CA LEU A 273 -7.49 0.94 -15.58
C LEU A 273 -8.66 0.54 -14.70
N GLU A 274 -9.44 -0.44 -15.15
CA GLU A 274 -10.54 -1.02 -14.40
C GLU A 274 -10.24 -2.48 -14.11
N LEU A 275 -10.56 -2.89 -12.89
CA LEU A 275 -10.40 -4.25 -12.40
C LEU A 275 -11.78 -4.82 -12.10
N TRP A 276 -12.09 -5.95 -12.72
CA TRP A 276 -13.40 -6.58 -12.66
C TRP A 276 -13.27 -8.06 -12.27
N ILE A 277 -14.18 -8.54 -11.42
CA ILE A 277 -14.35 -9.97 -11.15
C ILE A 277 -15.70 -10.40 -11.72
N VAL A 278 -15.67 -11.38 -12.62
CA VAL A 278 -16.83 -11.81 -13.40
C VAL A 278 -17.01 -13.32 -13.28
N PRO A 279 -18.10 -13.82 -12.66
CA PRO A 279 -18.43 -15.23 -12.58
C PRO A 279 -18.45 -15.90 -13.94
N ARG A 280 -18.07 -17.18 -13.97
CA ARG A 280 -18.09 -17.96 -15.19
C ARG A 280 -19.52 -18.08 -15.73
N GLY A 281 -19.70 -17.72 -16.99
CA GLY A 281 -21.00 -17.74 -17.68
C GLY A 281 -21.59 -16.35 -17.87
N GLU A 282 -21.10 -15.36 -17.14
CA GLU A 282 -21.55 -13.98 -17.22
C GLU A 282 -20.90 -13.20 -18.36
N HIS A 283 -21.53 -12.11 -18.75
CA HIS A 283 -21.03 -11.24 -19.81
C HIS A 283 -19.76 -10.48 -19.37
N PRO A 284 -18.76 -10.34 -20.27
CA PRO A 284 -17.62 -9.45 -20.05
C PRO A 284 -18.05 -8.01 -19.75
N PRO A 285 -17.26 -7.23 -18.99
CA PRO A 285 -17.54 -5.82 -18.81
C PRO A 285 -17.44 -5.09 -20.16
N ILE A 286 -18.36 -4.16 -20.38
CA ILE A 286 -18.40 -3.32 -21.58
C ILE A 286 -17.60 -2.04 -21.31
N PRO A 287 -16.50 -1.78 -22.04
CA PRO A 287 -15.72 -0.57 -21.83
C PRO A 287 -16.50 0.71 -22.16
N THR A 288 -16.36 1.75 -21.35
CA THR A 288 -17.12 3.01 -21.51
C THR A 288 -16.28 4.25 -21.26
N PRO A 289 -15.97 5.12 -22.23
CA PRO A 289 -16.35 5.08 -23.62
C PRO A 289 -15.46 4.10 -24.38
N ASN A 290 -16.08 3.31 -25.25
CA ASN A 290 -15.39 2.52 -26.26
C ASN A 290 -15.01 3.40 -27.46
N SER A 291 -14.32 4.52 -27.20
CA SER A 291 -13.95 5.47 -28.25
C SER A 291 -12.57 5.15 -28.80
N PHE A 292 -12.52 4.84 -30.10
CA PHE A 292 -11.28 4.77 -30.86
C PHE A 292 -11.17 6.02 -31.74
N PRO A 293 -10.01 6.70 -31.75
CA PRO A 293 -9.78 7.82 -32.64
C PRO A 293 -9.89 7.34 -34.09
N PRO A 294 -10.41 8.18 -35.01
CA PRO A 294 -10.52 7.81 -36.41
C PRO A 294 -9.14 7.41 -36.95
N THR A 295 -9.04 6.24 -37.55
CA THR A 295 -7.87 5.83 -38.31
C THR A 295 -7.71 6.76 -39.51
N GLY A 296 -6.79 7.71 -39.39
CA GLY A 296 -6.32 8.53 -40.51
C GLY A 296 -7.17 9.75 -40.84
N THR A 297 -6.76 10.90 -40.33
CA THR A 297 -6.71 12.11 -41.15
C THR A 297 -5.29 12.66 -40.99
N ARG A 298 -4.48 12.57 -42.06
CA ARG A 298 -3.28 13.41 -42.18
C ARG A 298 -3.73 14.83 -41.88
N SER A 299 -3.24 15.45 -40.80
CA SER A 299 -3.37 16.90 -40.70
C SER A 299 -2.61 17.45 -41.90
N LYS A 300 -3.31 18.16 -42.79
CA LYS A 300 -2.63 19.04 -43.71
C LYS A 300 -1.84 20.02 -42.83
N LYS A 301 -0.53 20.07 -43.07
CA LYS A 301 0.40 21.00 -42.44
C LYS A 301 -0.02 22.42 -42.73
#